data_AF-A0A5C9B7Y0-F1
#
_entry.id   AF-A0A5C9B7Y0-F1
#
_cell.length_a   1.000
_cell.length_b   1.000
_cell.length_c   1.000
_cell.angle_alpha   90.00
_cell.angle_beta   90.00
_cell.angle_gamma   90.00
#
_symmetry.space_group_name_H-M   'P 1'
#
loop_
_entity.id
_entity.type
_entity.pdbx_description
1 polymer ?
#
loop_
_entity_poly.entity_id
_entity_poly.type
_entity_poly.pdbx_seq_one_letter_code
_entity_poly.pdbx_strand_id
1 'polypeptide(L)'
;MAEKANTINQAITAVIGVAEKFSEEDARSAAEAEKTIHRVLGSFKEVAGRLCESSDMLRRESEGIRMEISDMLVNLQFQDRASQILAHVRDNLDGLHARLQQFSAERGGGGSPTIDANAWLEEMALGYTTAEQRRNHGAGKVEAKPDAAEITFF
;
A
#
# COMPACT_ATOMS: atom_id res chain seq x y z
N MET A 1 -73.96 -60.44 -0.21
CA MET A 1 -73.07 -60.26 0.97
C MET A 1 -71.62 -60.61 0.62
N ALA A 2 -71.32 -61.79 0.08
CA ALA A 2 -69.95 -62.22 -0.27
C ALA A 2 -69.28 -61.36 -1.37
N GLU A 3 -70.02 -60.97 -2.41
CA GLU A 3 -69.48 -60.15 -3.51
C GLU A 3 -69.00 -58.77 -3.04
N LYS A 4 -69.81 -58.07 -2.23
CA LYS A 4 -69.43 -56.78 -1.63
C LYS A 4 -68.21 -56.90 -0.70
N ALA A 5 -68.10 -57.98 0.07
CA ALA A 5 -66.94 -58.23 0.91
C ALA A 5 -65.66 -58.45 0.09
N ASN A 6 -65.76 -59.13 -1.06
CA ASN A 6 -64.64 -59.32 -1.98
C ASN A 6 -64.20 -58.01 -2.64
N THR A 7 -65.15 -57.17 -3.07
CA THR A 7 -64.84 -55.84 -3.63
C THR A 7 -64.16 -54.93 -2.61
N ILE A 8 -64.62 -54.95 -1.35
CA ILE A 8 -64.00 -54.17 -0.26
C ILE A 8 -62.56 -54.65 -0.01
N ASN A 9 -62.32 -55.96 0.01
CA ASN A 9 -60.99 -56.51 0.23
C ASN A 9 -60.00 -56.15 -0.91
N GLN A 10 -60.47 -56.19 -2.16
CA GLN A 10 -59.69 -55.72 -3.32
C GLN A 10 -59.38 -54.22 -3.24
N ALA A 11 -60.35 -53.39 -2.84
CA ALA A 11 -60.14 -51.96 -2.66
C ALA A 11 -59.14 -51.65 -1.54
N ILE A 12 -59.21 -52.36 -0.41
CA ILE A 12 -58.25 -52.21 0.70
C ILE A 12 -56.84 -52.61 0.24
N THR A 13 -56.71 -53.73 -0.47
CA THR A 13 -55.41 -54.18 -1.01
C THR A 13 -54.84 -53.17 -2.01
N ALA A 14 -55.68 -52.58 -2.86
CA ALA A 14 -55.27 -51.54 -3.79
C ALA A 14 -54.82 -50.26 -3.07
N VAL A 15 -55.52 -49.84 -2.01
CA VAL A 15 -55.13 -48.66 -1.20
C VAL A 15 -53.81 -48.90 -0.49
N ILE A 16 -53.57 -50.11 0.05
CA ILE A 16 -52.29 -50.45 0.69
C ILE A 16 -51.15 -50.38 -0.33
N GLY A 17 -51.30 -50.99 -1.50
CA GLY A 17 -50.27 -50.94 -2.54
C GLY A 17 -50.00 -49.53 -3.08
N VAL A 18 -51.04 -48.67 -3.12
CA VAL A 18 -50.87 -47.24 -3.45
C VAL A 18 -50.12 -46.51 -2.33
N ALA A 19 -50.44 -46.77 -1.07
CA ALA A 19 -49.76 -46.15 0.07
C ALA A 19 -48.28 -46.55 0.17
N GLU A 20 -47.95 -47.82 -0.10
CA GLU A 20 -46.56 -48.30 -0.18
C GLU A 20 -45.78 -47.58 -1.29
N LYS A 21 -46.35 -47.49 -2.50
CA LYS A 21 -45.76 -46.71 -3.59
C LYS A 21 -45.56 -45.25 -3.23
N PHE A 22 -46.56 -44.63 -2.60
CA PHE A 22 -46.49 -43.23 -2.20
C PHE A 22 -45.38 -43.01 -1.17
N SER A 23 -45.21 -43.94 -0.22
CA SER A 23 -44.14 -43.88 0.77
C SER A 23 -42.76 -44.05 0.14
N GLU A 24 -42.59 -44.94 -0.84
CA GLU A 24 -41.32 -45.07 -1.58
C GLU A 24 -41.02 -43.82 -2.40
N GLU A 25 -42.03 -43.23 -3.03
CA GLU A 25 -41.91 -42.03 -3.83
C GLU A 25 -41.56 -40.80 -2.98
N ASP A 26 -42.15 -40.67 -1.79
CA ASP A 26 -41.84 -39.61 -0.83
C ASP A 26 -40.41 -39.75 -0.29
N ALA A 27 -39.98 -40.98 0.07
CA ALA A 27 -38.62 -41.25 0.50
C ALA A 27 -37.58 -40.93 -0.60
N ARG A 28 -37.90 -41.25 -1.86
CA ARG A 28 -37.05 -40.91 -3.01
C ARG A 28 -36.96 -39.39 -3.20
N SER A 29 -38.09 -38.69 -3.12
CA SER A 29 -38.16 -37.23 -3.27
C SER A 29 -37.34 -36.52 -2.17
N ALA A 30 -37.47 -36.98 -0.92
CA ALA A 30 -36.68 -36.46 0.20
C ALA A 30 -35.17 -36.67 -0.01
N ALA A 31 -34.75 -37.87 -0.43
CA ALA A 31 -33.35 -38.16 -0.71
C ALA A 31 -32.78 -37.30 -1.87
N GLU A 32 -33.60 -37.05 -2.89
CA GLU A 32 -33.20 -36.22 -4.04
C GLU A 32 -33.10 -34.73 -3.67
N ALA A 33 -34.00 -34.25 -2.81
CA ALA A 33 -33.92 -32.91 -2.23
C ALA A 33 -32.66 -32.75 -1.37
N GLU A 34 -32.34 -33.71 -0.51
CA GLU A 34 -31.14 -33.70 0.33
C GLU A 34 -29.86 -33.65 -0.51
N LYS A 35 -29.79 -34.46 -1.57
CA LYS A 35 -28.66 -34.46 -2.51
C LYS A 35 -28.51 -33.12 -3.23
N THR A 36 -29.64 -32.51 -3.60
CA THR A 36 -29.65 -31.20 -4.26
C THR A 36 -29.16 -30.10 -3.32
N ILE A 37 -29.63 -30.10 -2.06
CA ILE A 37 -29.18 -29.15 -1.03
C ILE A 37 -27.68 -29.29 -0.81
N HIS A 38 -27.17 -30.51 -0.66
CA HIS A 38 -25.73 -30.75 -0.50
C HIS A 38 -24.91 -30.22 -1.67
N ARG A 39 -25.39 -30.40 -2.91
CA ARG A 39 -24.73 -29.87 -4.11
C ARG A 39 -24.69 -28.34 -4.10
N VAL A 40 -25.80 -27.68 -3.75
CA VAL A 40 -25.87 -26.21 -3.68
C VAL A 40 -24.95 -25.67 -2.59
N LEU A 41 -24.96 -26.27 -1.40
CA LEU A 41 -24.07 -25.88 -0.30
C LEU A 41 -22.59 -26.10 -0.65
N GLY A 42 -22.27 -27.21 -1.31
CA GLY A 42 -20.93 -27.49 -1.81
C GLY A 42 -20.46 -26.42 -2.80
N SER A 43 -21.30 -26.05 -3.76
CA SER A 43 -20.99 -24.99 -4.73
C SER A 43 -20.84 -23.62 -4.04
N PHE A 44 -21.70 -23.30 -3.07
CA PHE A 44 -21.59 -22.06 -2.31
C PHE A 44 -20.28 -21.97 -1.53
N LYS A 45 -19.87 -23.08 -0.90
CA LYS A 45 -18.60 -23.17 -0.17
C LYS A 45 -17.40 -22.96 -1.10
N GLU A 46 -17.44 -23.55 -2.30
CA GLU A 46 -16.39 -23.37 -3.30
C GLU A 46 -16.29 -21.91 -3.75
N VAL A 47 -17.41 -21.27 -4.07
CA VAL A 47 -17.44 -19.85 -4.50
C VAL A 47 -16.96 -18.93 -3.37
N ALA A 48 -17.42 -19.16 -2.13
CA ALA A 48 -16.97 -18.39 -0.98
C ALA A 48 -15.46 -18.57 -0.72
N GLY A 49 -14.94 -19.79 -0.89
CA GLY A 49 -13.51 -20.08 -0.81
C GLY A 49 -12.70 -19.30 -1.85
N ARG A 50 -13.12 -19.35 -3.11
CA ARG A 50 -12.49 -18.59 -4.21
C ARG A 50 -12.55 -17.07 -3.98
N LEU A 51 -13.63 -16.57 -3.39
CA LEU A 51 -13.76 -15.15 -3.05
C LEU A 51 -12.76 -14.76 -1.96
N CYS A 52 -12.61 -15.57 -0.91
CA CYS A 52 -11.59 -15.35 0.12
C CYS A 52 -10.18 -15.35 -0.47
N GLU A 53 -9.84 -16.33 -1.31
CA GLU A 53 -8.54 -16.40 -1.98
C GLU A 53 -8.27 -15.15 -2.84
N SER A 54 -9.28 -14.70 -3.60
CA SER A 54 -9.16 -13.48 -4.41
C SER A 54 -8.99 -12.22 -3.55
N SER A 55 -9.74 -12.09 -2.45
CA SER A 55 -9.58 -11.00 -1.50
C SER A 55 -8.20 -11.01 -0.84
N ASP A 56 -7.67 -12.17 -0.46
CA ASP A 56 -6.33 -12.29 0.10
C ASP A 56 -5.25 -11.93 -0.92
N MET A 57 -5.42 -12.35 -2.18
CA MET A 57 -4.52 -11.97 -3.27
C MET A 57 -4.53 -10.45 -3.50
N LEU A 58 -5.72 -9.85 -3.61
CA LEU A 58 -5.87 -8.39 -3.76
C LEU A 58 -5.24 -7.63 -2.58
N ARG A 59 -5.38 -8.14 -1.36
CA ARG A 59 -4.75 -7.54 -0.18
C ARG A 59 -3.23 -7.56 -0.30
N ARG A 60 -2.65 -8.72 -0.64
CA ARG A 60 -1.18 -8.85 -0.82
C ARG A 60 -0.65 -7.95 -1.92
N GLU A 61 -1.32 -7.89 -3.06
CA GLU A 61 -0.96 -6.99 -4.16
C GLU A 61 -1.05 -5.52 -3.73
N SER A 62 -2.10 -5.14 -3.01
CA SER A 62 -2.25 -3.77 -2.47
C SER A 62 -1.14 -3.41 -1.49
N GLU A 63 -0.69 -4.37 -0.67
CA GLU A 63 0.45 -4.19 0.23
C GLU A 63 1.76 -4.03 -0.56
N GLY A 64 1.97 -4.83 -1.60
CA GLY A 64 3.10 -4.71 -2.53
C GLY A 64 3.17 -3.33 -3.19
N ILE A 65 2.05 -2.88 -3.77
CA ILE A 65 1.94 -1.56 -4.40
C ILE A 65 2.25 -0.43 -3.39
N ARG A 66 1.75 -0.53 -2.15
CA ARG A 66 2.03 0.48 -1.12
C ARG A 66 3.51 0.57 -0.77
N MET A 67 4.21 -0.58 -0.69
CA MET A 67 5.65 -0.59 -0.45
C MET A 67 6.40 0.04 -1.62
N GLU A 68 6.07 -0.32 -2.85
CA GLU A 68 6.71 0.23 -4.04
C GLU A 68 6.50 1.75 -4.17
N ILE A 69 5.30 2.24 -3.88
CA ILE A 69 5.00 3.69 -3.83
C ILE A 69 5.85 4.36 -2.75
N SER A 70 6.00 3.74 -1.58
CA SER A 70 6.80 4.29 -0.49
C SER A 70 8.27 4.44 -0.90
N ASP A 71 8.84 3.42 -1.55
CA ASP A 71 10.20 3.46 -2.08
C ASP A 71 10.36 4.53 -3.17
N MET A 72 9.38 4.66 -4.08
CA MET A 72 9.37 5.71 -5.09
C MET A 72 9.35 7.11 -4.47
N LEU A 73 8.55 7.33 -3.42
CA LEU A 73 8.49 8.62 -2.71
C LEU A 73 9.84 8.98 -2.08
N VAL A 74 10.53 8.02 -1.46
CA VAL A 74 11.88 8.22 -0.91
C VAL A 74 12.87 8.62 -2.02
N ASN A 75 12.81 7.94 -3.17
CA ASN A 75 13.68 8.26 -4.31
C ASN A 75 13.41 9.66 -4.87
N LEU A 76 12.15 10.07 -4.97
CA LEU A 76 11.79 11.42 -5.43
C LEU A 76 12.23 12.51 -4.44
N GLN A 77 12.17 12.25 -3.14
CA GLN A 77 12.69 13.17 -2.12
C GLN A 77 14.20 13.34 -2.23
N PHE A 78 14.96 12.29 -2.56
CA PHE A 78 16.39 12.42 -2.81
C PHE A 78 16.66 13.36 -3.99
N GLN A 79 15.89 13.26 -5.06
CA GLN A 79 16.01 14.14 -6.21
C GLN A 79 15.70 15.61 -5.88
N ASP A 80 14.65 15.87 -5.11
CA ASP A 80 14.32 17.21 -4.64
C ASP A 80 15.44 17.79 -3.76
N ARG A 81 15.91 17.01 -2.77
CA ARG A 81 17.03 17.39 -1.89
C ARG A 81 18.30 17.69 -2.69
N ALA A 82 18.67 16.84 -3.66
CA ALA A 82 19.81 17.07 -4.52
C ALA A 82 19.66 18.35 -5.35
N SER A 83 18.46 18.62 -5.89
CA SER A 83 18.16 19.82 -6.67
C SER A 83 18.29 21.10 -5.83
N GLN A 84 17.76 21.08 -4.60
CA GLN A 84 17.90 22.20 -3.65
C GLN A 84 19.36 22.44 -3.28
N ILE A 85 20.12 21.37 -2.99
CA ILE A 85 21.55 21.48 -2.68
C ILE A 85 22.31 22.12 -3.82
N LEU A 86 22.10 21.65 -5.06
CA LEU A 86 22.79 22.17 -6.23
C LEU A 86 22.40 23.62 -6.54
N ALA A 87 21.12 23.98 -6.38
CA ALA A 87 20.67 25.36 -6.53
C ALA A 87 21.38 26.28 -5.53
N HIS A 88 21.45 25.89 -4.26
CA HIS A 88 22.12 26.70 -3.24
C HIS A 88 23.63 26.78 -3.47
N VAL A 89 24.28 25.71 -3.95
CA VAL A 89 25.70 25.74 -4.32
C VAL A 89 25.92 26.75 -5.45
N ARG A 90 25.10 26.72 -6.50
CA ARG A 90 25.17 27.70 -7.60
C ARG A 90 24.99 29.13 -7.08
N ASP A 91 23.94 29.38 -6.31
CA ASP A 91 23.61 30.73 -5.84
C ASP A 91 24.72 31.27 -4.92
N ASN A 92 25.35 30.41 -4.10
CA ASN A 92 26.52 30.77 -3.30
C ASN A 92 27.76 31.09 -4.16
N LEU A 93 28.00 30.32 -5.24
CA LEU A 93 29.10 30.61 -6.16
C LEU A 93 28.92 31.95 -6.88
N ASP A 94 27.69 32.28 -7.29
CA ASP A 94 27.36 33.56 -7.90
C ASP A 94 27.55 34.72 -6.90
N GLY A 95 27.11 34.55 -5.65
CA GLY A 95 27.33 35.53 -4.58
C GLY A 95 28.81 35.75 -4.27
N LEU A 96 29.61 34.68 -4.23
CA LEU A 96 31.05 34.76 -4.04
C LEU A 96 31.73 35.49 -5.21
N HIS A 97 31.33 35.20 -6.45
CA HIS A 97 31.86 35.87 -7.64
C HIS A 97 31.61 37.38 -7.57
N ALA A 98 30.39 37.80 -7.21
CA ALA A 98 30.04 39.21 -7.07
C ALA A 98 30.88 39.91 -5.99
N ARG A 99 31.10 39.27 -4.83
CA ARG A 99 31.95 39.80 -3.76
C ARG A 99 33.41 39.96 -4.18
N LEU A 100 33.95 38.98 -4.90
CA LEU A 100 35.32 39.05 -5.41
C LEU A 100 35.49 40.19 -6.44
N GLN A 101 34.48 40.42 -7.29
CA GLN A 101 34.49 41.57 -8.21
C GLN A 101 34.49 42.89 -7.43
N GLN A 102 33.60 43.05 -6.45
CA GLN A 102 33.55 44.24 -5.60
C GLN A 102 34.89 44.48 -4.88
N PHE A 103 35.45 43.44 -4.27
CA PHE A 103 36.75 43.50 -3.60
C PHE A 103 37.87 43.97 -4.53
N SER A 104 37.89 43.46 -5.77
CA SER A 104 38.89 43.85 -6.77
C SER A 104 38.77 45.31 -7.19
N ALA A 105 37.55 45.84 -7.30
CA ALA A 105 37.29 47.24 -7.62
C ALA A 105 37.69 48.18 -6.46
N GLU A 106 37.38 47.83 -5.22
CA GLU A 106 37.72 48.61 -4.02
C GLU A 106 39.24 48.69 -3.80
N ARG A 107 39.95 47.58 -4.06
CA ARG A 107 41.42 47.54 -4.00
C ARG A 107 42.08 48.42 -5.07
N GLY A 108 41.49 48.49 -6.27
CA GLY A 108 41.95 49.38 -7.34
C GLY A 108 41.79 50.88 -7.00
N GLY A 109 40.84 51.22 -6.12
CA GLY A 109 40.62 52.57 -5.60
C GLY A 109 41.52 52.97 -4.42
N GLY A 110 42.51 52.15 -4.04
CA GLY A 110 43.42 52.42 -2.91
C GLY A 110 42.93 51.92 -1.55
N GLY A 111 41.80 51.21 -1.50
CA GLY A 111 41.33 50.54 -0.29
C GLY A 111 42.12 49.26 0.02
N SER A 112 42.06 48.82 1.28
CA SER A 112 42.58 47.51 1.72
C SER A 112 41.43 46.65 2.27
N PRO A 113 40.50 46.19 1.41
CA PRO A 113 39.39 45.36 1.87
C PRO A 113 39.91 44.01 2.42
N THR A 114 39.18 43.42 3.37
CA THR A 114 39.48 42.11 3.97
C THR A 114 38.33 41.14 3.71
N ILE A 115 38.64 39.90 3.32
CA ILE A 115 37.63 38.84 3.14
C ILE A 115 37.46 38.12 4.48
N ASP A 116 36.27 38.23 5.08
CA ASP A 116 35.89 37.43 6.25
C ASP A 116 35.23 36.14 5.79
N ALA A 117 36.00 35.05 5.81
CA ALA A 117 35.52 33.73 5.42
C ALA A 117 34.51 33.15 6.41
N ASN A 118 34.58 33.50 7.71
CA ASN A 118 33.65 32.97 8.72
C ASN A 118 32.28 33.64 8.58
N ALA A 119 32.24 34.96 8.41
CA ALA A 119 31.00 35.67 8.12
C ALA A 119 30.31 35.15 6.85
N TRP A 120 31.10 34.81 5.83
CA TRP A 120 30.56 34.19 4.61
C TRP A 120 29.99 32.79 4.85
N LEU A 121 30.69 31.95 5.61
CA LEU A 121 30.18 30.62 5.97
C LEU A 121 28.88 30.71 6.78
N GLU A 122 28.80 31.61 7.75
CA GLU A 122 27.58 31.84 8.53
C GLU A 122 26.40 32.28 7.65
N GLU A 123 26.64 33.17 6.69
CA GLU A 123 25.63 33.61 5.74
C GLU A 123 25.17 32.50 4.80
N MET A 124 26.11 31.68 4.29
CA MET A 124 25.75 30.48 3.51
C MET A 124 24.85 29.54 4.32
N ALA A 125 25.08 29.43 5.63
CA ALA A 125 24.31 28.55 6.51
C ALA A 125 22.87 29.01 6.72
N LEU A 126 22.58 30.32 6.64
CA LEU A 126 21.22 30.86 6.72
C LEU A 126 20.33 30.38 5.58
N GLY A 127 20.93 30.06 4.43
CA GLY A 127 20.22 29.56 3.25
C GLY A 127 19.90 28.07 3.28
N TYR A 128 20.30 27.29 4.29
CA TYR A 128 20.13 25.83 4.24
C TYR A 128 18.74 25.35 4.60
N THR A 129 18.08 24.72 3.62
CA THR A 129 16.77 24.10 3.78
C THR A 129 16.90 22.62 4.17
N THR A 130 17.93 21.93 3.68
CA THR A 130 18.10 20.48 3.88
C THR A 130 18.93 20.12 5.12
N ALA A 131 18.67 18.93 5.68
CA ALA A 131 19.43 18.41 6.82
C ALA A 131 20.88 18.08 6.45
N GLU A 132 21.13 17.63 5.21
CA GLU A 132 22.46 17.33 4.71
C GLU A 132 23.33 18.56 4.57
N GLN A 133 22.78 19.69 4.12
CA GLN A 133 23.53 20.95 4.08
C GLN A 133 23.99 21.36 5.47
N ARG A 134 23.08 21.37 6.45
CA ARG A 134 23.40 21.69 7.84
C ARG A 134 24.44 20.74 8.43
N ARG A 135 24.28 19.43 8.18
CA ARG A 135 25.23 18.41 8.64
C ARG A 135 26.61 18.58 8.01
N ASN A 136 26.68 18.74 6.69
CA ASN A 136 27.95 18.88 5.97
C ASN A 136 28.67 20.18 6.36
N HIS A 137 27.93 21.26 6.59
CA HIS A 137 28.48 22.53 7.09
C HIS A 137 29.00 22.42 8.53
N GLY A 138 28.32 21.65 9.38
CA GLY A 138 28.73 21.38 10.77
C GLY A 138 29.79 20.28 10.94
N ALA A 139 30.04 19.46 9.91
CA ALA A 139 30.91 18.27 9.97
C ALA A 139 32.40 18.58 10.23
N GLY A 140 32.79 19.85 10.28
CA GLY A 140 34.07 20.26 10.85
C GLY A 140 34.17 20.06 12.38
N LYS A 141 33.08 19.72 13.08
CA LYS A 141 33.07 19.62 14.57
C LYS A 141 32.64 18.29 15.19
N VAL A 142 31.90 17.38 14.54
CA VAL A 142 31.52 16.08 15.13
C VAL A 142 31.26 15.02 14.05
N GLU A 143 31.84 13.82 14.18
CA GLU A 143 31.59 12.66 13.31
C GLU A 143 30.11 12.27 13.26
N ALA A 144 29.59 12.02 12.05
CA ALA A 144 28.17 11.87 11.77
C ALA A 144 27.65 10.44 12.01
N LYS A 145 26.59 10.30 12.82
CA LYS A 145 25.65 9.17 12.72
C LYS A 145 24.66 9.43 11.57
N PRO A 146 24.31 8.42 10.77
CA PRO A 146 23.20 8.54 9.82
C PRO A 146 21.91 8.57 10.63
N ASP A 147 21.27 9.72 10.66
CA ASP A 147 19.89 9.82 11.15
C ASP A 147 19.03 9.13 10.09
N ALA A 148 18.47 7.98 10.45
CA ALA A 148 17.44 7.35 9.66
C ALA A 148 16.35 8.41 9.55
N ALA A 149 16.09 8.88 8.33
CA ALA A 149 14.94 9.73 8.06
C ALA A 149 13.71 8.90 8.43
N GLU A 150 13.28 9.05 9.67
CA GLU A 150 12.13 8.39 10.25
C GLU A 150 10.93 9.08 9.63
N ILE A 151 10.54 8.59 8.46
CA ILE A 151 9.29 8.98 7.84
C ILE A 151 8.19 8.30 8.66
N THR A 152 7.71 9.01 9.68
CA THR A 152 6.52 8.61 10.44
C THR A 152 5.31 8.74 9.50
N PHE A 153 4.82 7.62 8.97
CA PHE A 153 3.51 7.57 8.33
C PHE A 153 2.47 7.07 9.34
N PHE A 154 1.39 7.84 9.48
CA PHE A 154 0.13 7.41 10.11
C PHE A 154 -0.63 6.46 9.19
#